data_AF-A0A952IF54-F1
#
_entry.id   AF-A0A952IF54-F1
#
_cell.length_a   1.000
_cell.length_b   1.000
_cell.length_c   1.000
_cell.angle_alpha   90.00
_cell.angle_beta   90.00
_cell.angle_gamma   90.00
#
_symmetry.space_group_name_H-M   'P 1'
#
loop_
_entity.id
_entity.type
_entity.pdbx_description
1 polymer ?
#
loop_
_entity_poly.entity_id
_entity_poly.type
_entity_poly.pdbx_seq_one_letter_code
_entity_poly.pdbx_strand_id
1 'polypeptide(L)'
;VGYVKYDENKLIHIHPRVSGWVDQLYVKATGDPTRRGEPLYSLYSPELVNAQEELLLALNRNNKQLIQAAEDRLKALQIPHSFIEQIKTSKTVSQAITFYSPQDGFIDNLNIREGFYVQPGTTLFSIGAIDRVWVEAEIFERQASLVKQGQQVSMMLDYLPGITWRGRVDYIYPTLDSKTRTLRLRVVFDNPEKKLLPNMFAQVLIYSESDEAMLVIPREALIRTGAQDRVVLALGEGRFKSIEVKVGRQDREQVEILAGLEEGEKVVASAQFLLDSESSKTSDFKRMQAPSAATESAWVAAVITAQFSDTRKVSVSHEAIEKWNMMAMEMHFSVASDIDFATLKPGTELQIEIKKTAAGVLEIINTRNQKATPVEGLE
;
A
#
# COMPACT_ATOMS: atom_id res chain seq x y z
N VAL A 1 0.78 -11.07 8.83
CA VAL A 1 0.62 -12.07 9.93
C VAL A 1 0.21 -11.29 11.16
N GLY A 2 -0.55 -11.88 12.07
CA GLY A 2 -0.91 -11.22 13.33
C GLY A 2 -0.87 -12.14 14.53
N TYR A 3 -0.96 -11.53 15.70
CA TYR A 3 -0.94 -12.18 17.01
C TYR A 3 -2.18 -11.80 17.79
N VAL A 4 -2.86 -12.79 18.35
CA VAL A 4 -3.95 -12.55 19.29
C VAL A 4 -3.36 -12.03 20.60
N LYS A 5 -3.92 -10.97 21.14
CA LYS A 5 -3.55 -10.31 22.39
C LYS A 5 -4.79 -10.14 23.26
N TYR A 6 -4.56 -10.00 24.57
CA TYR A 6 -5.60 -9.49 25.46
C TYR A 6 -6.03 -8.10 25.00
N ASP A 7 -7.30 -7.79 25.23
CA ASP A 7 -7.75 -6.40 25.17
C ASP A 7 -7.11 -5.66 26.36
N GLU A 8 -6.13 -4.80 26.08
CA GLU A 8 -5.38 -4.09 27.14
C GLU A 8 -6.31 -3.18 27.97
N ASN A 9 -7.45 -2.75 27.42
CA ASN A 9 -8.44 -1.98 28.19
C ASN A 9 -9.17 -2.82 29.24
N LYS A 10 -9.14 -4.16 29.09
CA LYS A 10 -9.72 -5.12 30.05
C LYS A 10 -8.66 -5.92 30.80
N LEU A 11 -7.38 -5.59 30.61
CA LEU A 11 -6.30 -6.17 31.39
C LEU A 11 -6.13 -5.35 32.68
N ILE A 12 -6.26 -6.00 33.82
CA ILE A 12 -6.05 -5.36 35.11
C ILE A 12 -4.86 -5.97 35.83
N HIS A 13 -4.16 -5.14 36.58
CA HIS A 13 -3.06 -5.56 37.45
C HIS A 13 -3.50 -5.48 38.90
N ILE A 14 -3.24 -6.54 39.65
CA ILE A 14 -3.54 -6.62 41.07
C ILE A 14 -2.27 -6.34 41.85
N HIS A 15 -2.33 -5.30 42.69
CA HIS A 15 -1.25 -4.85 43.55
C HIS A 15 -1.76 -4.75 44.99
N PRO A 16 -0.95 -5.06 46.01
CA PRO A 16 -1.35 -4.87 47.39
C PRO A 16 -1.30 -3.37 47.73
N ARG A 17 -2.20 -2.93 48.62
CA ARG A 17 -2.20 -1.54 49.14
C ARG A 17 -1.32 -1.33 50.36
N VAL A 18 -0.91 -2.43 50.98
CA VAL A 18 -0.08 -2.47 52.19
C VAL A 18 1.05 -3.46 52.00
N SER A 19 2.04 -3.40 52.88
CA SER A 19 3.06 -4.44 52.95
C SER A 19 2.59 -5.60 53.82
N GLY A 20 2.91 -6.84 53.43
CA GLY A 20 2.45 -8.02 54.15
C GLY A 20 2.92 -9.33 53.55
N TRP A 21 2.47 -10.43 54.14
CA TRP A 21 2.76 -11.79 53.69
C TRP A 21 1.50 -12.40 53.09
N VAL A 22 1.65 -13.00 51.90
CA VAL A 22 0.60 -13.81 51.28
C VAL A 22 0.41 -15.05 52.15
N ASP A 23 -0.75 -15.16 52.77
CA ASP A 23 -1.07 -16.24 53.71
C ASP A 23 -1.56 -17.47 52.93
N GLN A 24 -2.60 -17.29 52.13
CA GLN A 24 -3.16 -18.31 51.25
C GLN A 24 -3.36 -17.76 49.84
N LEU A 25 -3.11 -18.58 48.83
CA LEU A 25 -3.28 -18.24 47.42
C LEU A 25 -4.30 -19.20 46.80
N TYR A 26 -5.46 -18.67 46.43
CA TYR A 26 -6.55 -19.49 45.87
C TYR A 26 -6.34 -19.78 44.38
N VAL A 27 -5.61 -18.90 43.68
CA VAL A 27 -5.22 -19.07 42.27
C VAL A 27 -3.91 -19.85 42.16
N LYS A 28 -3.90 -20.95 41.42
CA LYS A 28 -2.75 -21.88 41.43
C LYS A 28 -1.80 -21.66 40.25
N ALA A 29 -2.32 -21.29 39.10
CA ALA A 29 -1.55 -21.20 37.87
C ALA A 29 -1.97 -20.04 36.97
N THR A 30 -1.02 -19.62 36.13
CA THR A 30 -1.32 -18.84 34.93
C THR A 30 -2.26 -19.63 34.03
N GLY A 31 -3.29 -18.98 33.52
CA GLY A 31 -4.37 -19.58 32.72
C GLY A 31 -5.57 -20.03 33.55
N ASP A 32 -5.51 -19.98 34.89
CA ASP A 32 -6.67 -20.30 35.72
C ASP A 32 -7.81 -19.30 35.43
N PRO A 33 -9.06 -19.78 35.22
CA PRO A 33 -10.20 -18.90 35.10
C PRO A 33 -10.56 -18.30 36.46
N THR A 34 -11.02 -17.05 36.45
CA THR A 34 -11.57 -16.39 37.65
C THR A 34 -12.87 -15.68 37.30
N ARG A 35 -13.83 -15.72 38.23
CA ARG A 35 -15.07 -14.94 38.17
C ARG A 35 -15.04 -13.79 39.14
N ARG A 36 -15.74 -12.72 38.82
CA ARG A 36 -15.93 -11.57 39.70
C ARG A 36 -16.48 -12.03 41.05
N GLY A 37 -15.80 -11.63 42.12
CA GLY A 37 -16.13 -12.00 43.49
C GLY A 37 -15.53 -13.32 43.98
N GLU A 38 -14.78 -14.06 43.15
CA GLU A 38 -14.04 -15.23 43.63
C GLU A 38 -12.82 -14.83 44.45
N PRO A 39 -12.48 -15.59 45.50
CA PRO A 39 -11.31 -15.32 46.33
C PRO A 39 -10.03 -15.53 45.52
N LEU A 40 -9.09 -14.59 45.61
CA LEU A 40 -7.83 -14.62 44.87
C LEU A 40 -6.65 -14.98 45.77
N TYR A 41 -6.48 -14.21 46.85
CA TYR A 41 -5.43 -14.43 47.85
C TYR A 41 -5.88 -13.86 49.20
N SER A 42 -5.32 -14.39 50.29
CA SER A 42 -5.35 -13.77 51.61
C SER A 42 -4.00 -13.12 51.92
N LEU A 43 -4.05 -12.00 52.61
CA LEU A 43 -2.88 -11.24 53.01
C LEU A 43 -2.90 -10.99 54.52
N TYR A 44 -1.81 -11.37 55.18
CA TYR A 44 -1.50 -10.91 56.53
C TYR A 44 -0.70 -9.61 56.44
N SER A 45 -1.17 -8.56 57.11
CA SER A 45 -0.43 -7.30 57.22
C SER A 45 -0.66 -6.68 58.60
N PRO A 46 0.41 -6.32 59.33
CA PRO A 46 0.30 -5.57 60.57
C PRO A 46 -0.48 -4.25 60.41
N GLU A 47 -0.37 -3.60 59.24
CA GLU A 47 -1.09 -2.36 58.95
C GLU A 47 -2.61 -2.59 58.86
N LEU A 48 -3.04 -3.69 58.24
CA LEU A 48 -4.46 -4.06 58.16
C LEU A 48 -5.00 -4.45 59.54
N VAL A 49 -4.21 -5.14 60.37
CA VAL A 49 -4.58 -5.48 61.75
C VAL A 49 -4.78 -4.20 62.58
N ASN A 50 -3.82 -3.28 62.55
CA ASN A 50 -3.91 -2.01 63.28
C ASN A 50 -5.13 -1.18 62.84
N ALA A 51 -5.41 -1.12 61.54
CA ALA A 51 -6.57 -0.38 61.03
C ALA A 51 -7.91 -0.97 61.53
N GLN A 52 -7.99 -2.31 61.70
CA GLN A 52 -9.16 -2.96 62.29
C GLN A 52 -9.30 -2.64 63.77
N GLU A 53 -8.20 -2.67 64.54
CA GLU A 53 -8.20 -2.31 65.96
C GLU A 53 -8.66 -0.87 66.19
N GLU A 54 -8.23 0.07 65.35
CA GLU A 54 -8.70 1.47 65.38
C GLU A 54 -10.20 1.58 65.19
N LEU A 55 -10.79 0.83 64.24
CA LEU A 55 -12.25 0.77 64.04
C LEU A 55 -12.96 0.25 65.30
N LEU A 56 -12.46 -0.84 65.89
CA LEU A 56 -13.04 -1.41 67.11
C LEU A 56 -12.96 -0.44 68.30
N LEU A 57 -11.85 0.27 68.45
CA LEU A 57 -11.68 1.31 69.47
C LEU A 57 -12.66 2.47 69.25
N ALA A 58 -12.88 2.89 68.01
CA ALA A 58 -13.85 3.93 67.67
C ALA A 58 -15.30 3.49 67.96
N LEU A 59 -15.64 2.23 67.64
CA LEU A 59 -16.95 1.64 67.95
C LEU A 59 -17.18 1.57 69.46
N ASN A 60 -16.17 1.15 70.24
CA ASN A 60 -16.28 1.08 71.70
C ASN A 60 -16.45 2.45 72.35
N ARG A 61 -15.87 3.51 71.77
CA ARG A 61 -16.05 4.90 72.21
C ARG A 61 -17.36 5.54 71.73
N ASN A 62 -18.13 4.85 70.88
CA ASN A 62 -19.36 5.33 70.26
C ASN A 62 -19.23 6.71 69.59
N ASN A 63 -18.05 7.01 69.03
CA ASN A 63 -17.76 8.29 68.39
C ASN A 63 -17.96 8.17 66.87
N LYS A 64 -19.07 8.70 66.37
CA LYS A 64 -19.47 8.60 64.95
C LYS A 64 -18.40 9.13 63.98
N GLN A 65 -17.71 10.21 64.34
CA GLN A 65 -16.68 10.80 63.47
C GLN A 65 -15.45 9.90 63.38
N LEU A 66 -15.02 9.29 64.48
CA LEU A 66 -13.90 8.35 64.49
C LEU A 66 -14.25 7.04 63.78
N ILE A 67 -15.49 6.56 63.92
CA ILE A 67 -15.96 5.37 63.21
C ILE A 67 -15.90 5.61 61.71
N GLN A 68 -16.43 6.74 61.24
CA GLN A 68 -16.40 7.11 59.83
C GLN A 68 -14.96 7.20 59.30
N ALA A 69 -14.07 7.87 60.03
CA ALA A 69 -12.66 8.01 59.64
C ALA A 69 -11.94 6.64 59.56
N ALA A 70 -12.20 5.74 60.51
CA ALA A 70 -11.64 4.39 60.49
C ALA A 70 -12.21 3.53 59.33
N GLU A 71 -13.52 3.62 59.06
CA GLU A 71 -14.13 2.96 57.90
C GLU A 71 -13.54 3.45 56.57
N ASP A 72 -13.37 4.77 56.42
CA ASP A 72 -12.82 5.36 55.21
C ASP A 72 -11.36 4.98 55.01
N ARG A 73 -10.59 4.85 56.10
CA ARG A 73 -9.23 4.28 56.05
C ARG A 73 -9.24 2.83 55.57
N LEU A 74 -10.10 1.96 56.11
CA LEU A 74 -10.20 0.56 55.67
C LEU A 74 -10.60 0.45 54.19
N LYS A 75 -11.54 1.29 53.74
CA LYS A 75 -11.95 1.38 52.32
C LYS A 75 -10.80 1.83 51.42
N ALA A 76 -9.99 2.79 51.86
CA ALA A 76 -8.81 3.26 51.12
C ALA A 76 -7.75 2.17 50.95
N LEU A 77 -7.64 1.25 51.93
CA LEU A 77 -6.79 0.06 51.87
C LEU A 77 -7.41 -1.08 51.02
N GLN A 78 -8.53 -0.83 50.34
CA GLN A 78 -9.29 -1.77 49.51
C GLN A 78 -9.78 -3.00 50.26
N ILE A 79 -10.01 -2.89 51.57
CA ILE A 79 -10.67 -3.95 52.33
C ILE A 79 -12.12 -4.07 51.85
N PRO A 80 -12.61 -5.30 51.56
CA PRO A 80 -13.98 -5.51 51.12
C PRO A 80 -15.01 -4.95 52.11
N HIS A 81 -16.04 -4.26 51.61
CA HIS A 81 -17.10 -3.69 52.46
C HIS A 81 -17.80 -4.76 53.33
N SER A 82 -18.01 -5.96 52.78
CA SER A 82 -18.56 -7.10 53.53
C SER A 82 -17.72 -7.46 54.75
N PHE A 83 -16.39 -7.35 54.64
CA PHE A 83 -15.47 -7.63 55.74
C PHE A 83 -15.49 -6.52 56.80
N ILE A 84 -15.62 -5.26 56.39
CA ILE A 84 -15.78 -4.12 57.32
C ILE A 84 -17.06 -4.29 58.17
N GLU A 85 -18.18 -4.63 57.55
CA GLU A 85 -19.45 -4.90 58.25
C GLU A 85 -19.36 -6.14 59.16
N GLN A 86 -18.61 -7.16 58.74
CA GLN A 86 -18.34 -8.33 59.59
C GLN A 86 -17.60 -7.92 60.86
N ILE A 87 -16.54 -7.10 60.76
CA ILE A 87 -15.78 -6.61 61.94
C ILE A 87 -16.69 -5.81 62.88
N LYS A 88 -17.56 -4.94 62.34
CA LYS A 88 -18.50 -4.16 63.15
C LYS A 88 -19.45 -5.04 63.95
N THR A 89 -19.87 -6.15 63.37
CA THR A 89 -20.82 -7.09 63.98
C THR A 89 -20.13 -8.04 64.95
N SER A 90 -19.03 -8.68 64.52
CA SER A 90 -18.32 -9.68 65.32
C SER A 90 -17.45 -9.07 66.41
N LYS A 91 -17.03 -7.81 66.24
CA LYS A 91 -16.06 -7.10 67.09
C LYS A 91 -14.72 -7.84 67.24
N THR A 92 -14.33 -8.59 66.21
CA THR A 92 -13.08 -9.37 66.19
C THR A 92 -12.18 -8.91 65.05
N VAL A 93 -10.89 -8.83 65.32
CA VAL A 93 -9.85 -8.57 64.31
C VAL A 93 -9.46 -9.88 63.63
N SER A 94 -9.30 -9.86 62.31
CA SER A 94 -8.67 -10.96 61.56
C SER A 94 -7.22 -10.63 61.26
N GLN A 95 -6.36 -11.65 61.35
CA GLN A 95 -4.97 -11.53 60.91
C GLN A 95 -4.86 -11.54 59.38
N ALA A 96 -5.61 -12.41 58.70
CA ALA A 96 -5.60 -12.52 57.25
C ALA A 96 -6.88 -11.94 56.65
N ILE A 97 -6.73 -11.15 55.57
CA ILE A 97 -7.86 -10.60 54.81
C ILE A 97 -7.83 -11.18 53.39
N THR A 98 -8.95 -11.75 52.96
CA THR A 98 -9.12 -12.27 51.60
C THR A 98 -9.54 -11.17 50.64
N PHE A 99 -8.80 -11.06 49.54
CA PHE A 99 -9.10 -10.18 48.42
C PHE A 99 -9.74 -10.99 47.28
N TYR A 100 -10.68 -10.34 46.57
CA TYR A 100 -11.55 -10.99 45.59
C TYR A 100 -11.33 -10.42 44.20
N SER A 101 -11.67 -11.20 43.18
CA SER A 101 -11.56 -10.77 41.80
C SER A 101 -12.54 -9.65 41.46
N PRO A 102 -12.07 -8.52 40.88
CA PRO A 102 -12.96 -7.44 40.49
C PRO A 102 -13.66 -7.69 39.15
N GLN A 103 -13.22 -8.66 38.35
CA GLN A 103 -13.79 -8.98 37.03
C GLN A 103 -13.70 -10.47 36.68
N ASP A 104 -14.48 -10.88 35.69
CA ASP A 104 -14.32 -12.20 35.07
C ASP A 104 -13.11 -12.21 34.12
N GLY A 105 -12.37 -13.30 34.07
CA GLY A 105 -11.23 -13.41 33.16
C GLY A 105 -10.34 -14.62 33.42
N PHE A 106 -9.11 -14.52 32.94
CA PHE A 106 -8.06 -15.52 33.13
C PHE A 106 -6.83 -14.86 33.71
N ILE A 107 -6.09 -15.62 34.50
CA ILE A 107 -4.84 -15.16 35.12
C ILE A 107 -3.75 -15.18 34.04
N ASP A 108 -3.21 -14.02 33.68
CA ASP A 108 -2.21 -13.89 32.62
C ASP A 108 -0.77 -14.02 33.16
N ASN A 109 -0.47 -13.37 34.27
CA ASN A 109 0.84 -13.43 34.92
C ASN A 109 0.64 -13.69 36.40
N LEU A 110 1.34 -14.66 37.00
CA LEU A 110 1.28 -14.97 38.43
C LEU A 110 2.68 -14.90 39.04
N ASN A 111 2.98 -13.77 39.69
CA ASN A 111 4.32 -13.45 40.19
C ASN A 111 4.51 -13.75 41.69
N ILE A 112 3.51 -14.36 42.33
CA ILE A 112 3.52 -14.64 43.77
C ILE A 112 3.22 -16.10 44.08
N ARG A 113 3.65 -16.54 45.25
CA ARG A 113 3.29 -17.81 45.87
C ARG A 113 2.94 -17.58 47.34
N GLU A 114 2.31 -18.58 47.95
CA GLU A 114 2.05 -18.58 49.39
C GLU A 114 3.35 -18.38 50.18
N GLY A 115 3.29 -17.57 51.24
CA GLY A 115 4.43 -17.16 52.06
C GLY A 115 5.24 -15.98 51.51
N PHE A 116 4.96 -15.49 50.30
CA PHE A 116 5.70 -14.35 49.75
C PHE A 116 5.42 -13.07 50.54
N TYR A 117 6.48 -12.29 50.74
CA TYR A 117 6.36 -10.92 51.23
C TYR A 117 6.12 -9.98 50.05
N VAL A 118 5.11 -9.13 50.15
CA VAL A 118 4.66 -8.22 49.09
C VAL A 118 4.54 -6.80 49.62
N GLN A 119 4.72 -5.82 48.74
CA GLN A 119 4.69 -4.40 49.07
C GLN A 119 3.88 -3.62 48.03
N PRO A 120 3.39 -2.41 48.37
CA PRO A 120 2.75 -1.55 47.38
C PRO A 120 3.65 -1.32 46.17
N GLY A 121 3.10 -1.55 44.97
CA GLY A 121 3.85 -1.52 43.71
C GLY A 121 4.29 -2.90 43.22
N THR A 122 4.34 -3.93 44.06
CA THR A 122 4.52 -5.31 43.59
C THR A 122 3.30 -5.77 42.80
N THR A 123 3.47 -6.11 41.52
CA THR A 123 2.41 -6.74 40.72
C THR A 123 2.25 -8.19 41.15
N LEU A 124 1.16 -8.51 41.84
CA LEU A 124 0.87 -9.88 42.30
C LEU A 124 0.56 -10.77 41.11
N PHE A 125 -0.42 -10.35 40.31
CA PHE A 125 -0.84 -11.00 39.08
C PHE A 125 -1.69 -10.07 38.23
N SER A 126 -1.92 -10.49 36.99
CA SER A 126 -2.77 -9.79 36.02
C SER A 126 -3.98 -10.64 35.65
N ILE A 127 -5.15 -10.03 35.53
CA ILE A 127 -6.38 -10.70 35.08
C ILE A 127 -6.80 -10.09 33.74
N GLY A 128 -6.89 -10.91 32.71
CA GLY A 128 -7.35 -10.49 31.38
C GLY A 128 -8.67 -11.16 31.01
N ALA A 129 -9.67 -10.36 30.63
CA ALA A 129 -10.86 -10.88 29.97
C ALA A 129 -10.55 -11.19 28.50
N ILE A 130 -11.08 -12.30 27.97
CA ILE A 130 -10.91 -12.72 26.57
C ILE A 130 -12.24 -12.77 25.82
N ASP A 131 -13.30 -12.17 26.37
CA ASP A 131 -14.60 -12.01 25.69
C ASP A 131 -14.51 -11.12 24.44
N ARG A 132 -13.50 -10.26 24.41
CA ARG A 132 -13.02 -9.49 23.28
C ARG A 132 -11.51 -9.57 23.25
N VAL A 133 -10.94 -9.74 22.07
CA VAL A 133 -9.49 -9.83 21.90
C VAL A 133 -9.02 -8.85 20.85
N TRP A 134 -7.76 -8.46 20.97
CA TRP A 134 -7.07 -7.68 19.96
C TRP A 134 -6.24 -8.60 19.09
N VAL A 135 -6.14 -8.29 17.82
CA VAL A 135 -5.22 -8.95 16.91
C VAL A 135 -4.30 -7.87 16.38
N GLU A 136 -3.05 -7.94 16.80
CA GLU A 136 -1.99 -7.08 16.31
C GLU A 136 -1.44 -7.71 15.03
N ALA A 137 -1.76 -7.12 13.88
CA ALA A 137 -1.20 -7.54 12.61
C ALA A 137 -0.03 -6.66 12.20
N GLU A 138 0.90 -7.26 11.49
CA GLU A 138 2.07 -6.62 10.94
C GLU A 138 2.01 -6.62 9.41
N ILE A 139 2.24 -5.44 8.83
CA ILE A 139 2.35 -5.22 7.38
C ILE A 139 3.71 -4.61 7.06
N PHE A 140 4.22 -4.85 5.85
CA PHE A 140 5.49 -4.24 5.44
C PHE A 140 5.34 -2.75 5.14
N GLU A 141 6.40 -1.98 5.33
CA GLU A 141 6.46 -0.53 5.05
C GLU A 141 5.90 -0.17 3.66
N ARG A 142 6.26 -0.93 2.62
CA ARG A 142 5.77 -0.72 1.24
C ARG A 142 4.24 -0.84 1.06
N GLN A 143 3.56 -1.46 2.02
CA GLN A 143 2.10 -1.68 2.01
C GLN A 143 1.37 -0.68 2.90
N ALA A 144 2.08 0.18 3.65
CA ALA A 144 1.49 1.11 4.60
C ALA A 144 0.46 2.05 3.97
N SER A 145 0.71 2.51 2.73
CA SER A 145 -0.20 3.40 1.99
C SER A 145 -1.51 2.74 1.56
N LEU A 146 -1.56 1.40 1.51
CA LEU A 146 -2.74 0.64 1.09
C LEU A 146 -3.72 0.40 2.24
N VAL A 147 -3.25 0.56 3.49
CA VAL A 147 -4.02 0.26 4.69
C VAL A 147 -4.56 1.55 5.30
N LYS A 148 -5.88 1.55 5.55
CA LYS A 148 -6.60 2.67 6.17
C LYS A 148 -7.42 2.15 7.34
N GLN A 149 -7.63 3.02 8.33
CA GLN A 149 -8.52 2.71 9.44
C GLN A 149 -9.94 2.45 8.92
N GLY A 150 -10.64 1.48 9.51
CA GLY A 150 -12.00 1.09 9.12
C GLY A 150 -12.10 0.04 8.01
N GLN A 151 -11.00 -0.31 7.34
CA GLN A 151 -10.97 -1.35 6.31
C GLN A 151 -11.42 -2.72 6.85
N GLN A 152 -12.09 -3.48 5.99
CA GLN A 152 -12.52 -4.84 6.33
C GLN A 152 -11.33 -5.79 6.44
N VAL A 153 -11.41 -6.69 7.40
CA VAL A 153 -10.39 -7.70 7.67
C VAL A 153 -11.04 -9.07 7.81
N SER A 154 -10.49 -10.05 7.12
CA SER A 154 -10.74 -11.47 7.36
C SER A 154 -9.55 -12.07 8.08
N MET A 155 -9.81 -12.80 9.16
CA MET A 155 -8.80 -13.52 9.93
C MET A 155 -9.09 -15.01 9.91
N MET A 156 -8.04 -15.82 9.85
CA MET A 156 -8.08 -17.28 10.02
C MET A 156 -6.98 -17.70 11.00
N LEU A 157 -7.23 -18.76 11.78
CA LEU A 157 -6.25 -19.31 12.72
C LEU A 157 -6.03 -20.79 12.40
N ASP A 158 -4.77 -21.20 12.36
CA ASP A 158 -4.39 -22.54 11.89
C ASP A 158 -4.88 -23.65 12.84
N TYR A 159 -5.00 -23.36 14.15
CA TYR A 159 -5.52 -24.32 15.14
C TYR A 159 -7.05 -24.47 15.10
N LEU A 160 -7.75 -23.62 14.36
CA LEU A 160 -9.20 -23.67 14.14
C LEU A 160 -9.51 -23.55 12.64
N PRO A 161 -9.17 -24.58 11.84
CA PRO A 161 -9.35 -24.52 10.40
C PRO A 161 -10.84 -24.44 10.02
N GLY A 162 -11.13 -23.74 8.92
CA GLY A 162 -12.48 -23.59 8.37
C GLY A 162 -13.32 -22.47 8.98
N ILE A 163 -12.83 -21.78 10.01
CA ILE A 163 -13.50 -20.61 10.59
C ILE A 163 -12.81 -19.34 10.08
N THR A 164 -13.62 -18.38 9.60
CA THR A 164 -13.16 -17.05 9.22
C THR A 164 -13.81 -16.02 10.12
N TRP A 165 -12.99 -15.26 10.83
CA TRP A 165 -13.43 -14.14 11.65
C TRP A 165 -13.41 -12.87 10.82
N ARG A 166 -14.49 -12.10 10.87
CA ARG A 166 -14.60 -10.81 10.19
C ARG A 166 -14.46 -9.69 11.20
N GLY A 167 -13.62 -8.71 10.89
CA GLY A 167 -13.35 -7.56 11.72
C GLY A 167 -13.05 -6.33 10.88
N ARG A 168 -12.61 -5.26 11.54
CA ARG A 168 -12.16 -4.02 10.88
C ARG A 168 -10.89 -3.51 11.53
N VAL A 169 -10.06 -2.83 10.74
CA VAL A 169 -8.88 -2.12 11.26
C VAL A 169 -9.36 -1.05 12.23
N ASP A 170 -9.09 -1.26 13.51
CA ASP A 170 -9.48 -0.35 14.59
C ASP A 170 -8.47 0.78 14.74
N TYR A 171 -7.18 0.45 14.70
CA TYR A 171 -6.11 1.43 14.91
C TYR A 171 -4.86 1.08 14.12
N ILE A 172 -4.15 2.09 13.63
CA ILE A 172 -2.85 1.95 12.98
C ILE A 172 -1.83 2.67 13.86
N TYR A 173 -0.82 1.94 14.33
CA TYR A 173 0.19 2.54 15.20
C TYR A 173 1.04 3.51 14.39
N PRO A 174 1.34 4.72 14.92
CA PRO A 174 2.10 5.74 14.19
C PRO A 174 3.61 5.45 14.16
N THR A 175 4.03 4.27 14.61
CA THR A 175 5.44 3.88 14.71
C THR A 175 5.70 2.58 13.94
N LEU A 176 6.75 2.60 13.13
CA LEU A 176 7.30 1.42 12.47
C LEU A 176 8.22 0.69 13.45
N ASP A 177 8.14 -0.64 13.50
CA ASP A 177 9.14 -1.44 14.21
C ASP A 177 10.47 -1.39 13.44
N SER A 178 11.54 -0.95 14.09
CA SER A 178 12.84 -0.74 13.45
C SER A 178 13.59 -2.04 13.14
N LYS A 179 13.26 -3.14 13.84
CA LYS A 179 13.89 -4.45 13.66
C LYS A 179 13.25 -5.21 12.51
N THR A 180 11.92 -5.24 12.45
CA THR A 180 11.16 -5.98 11.43
C THR A 180 10.81 -5.13 10.21
N ARG A 181 10.93 -3.79 10.32
CA ARG A 181 10.45 -2.83 9.31
C ARG A 181 8.98 -3.04 8.95
N THR A 182 8.18 -3.41 9.95
CA THR A 182 6.74 -3.60 9.83
C THR A 182 5.97 -2.48 10.54
N LEU A 183 4.84 -2.09 9.94
CA LEU A 183 3.86 -1.23 10.57
C LEU A 183 2.86 -2.13 11.31
N ARG A 184 2.55 -1.77 12.55
CA ARG A 184 1.59 -2.50 13.37
C ARG A 184 0.21 -1.89 13.23
N LEU A 185 -0.79 -2.76 13.15
CA LEU A 185 -2.19 -2.38 13.16
C LEU A 185 -2.96 -3.28 14.12
N ARG A 186 -3.99 -2.71 14.73
CA ARG A 186 -4.88 -3.39 15.66
C ARG A 186 -6.22 -3.66 14.98
N VAL A 187 -6.67 -4.90 15.09
CA VAL A 187 -8.00 -5.35 14.68
C VAL A 187 -8.69 -5.89 15.91
N VAL A 188 -9.95 -5.52 16.14
CA VAL A 188 -10.71 -5.96 17.30
C VAL A 188 -11.70 -7.05 16.89
N PHE A 189 -11.76 -8.13 17.67
CA PHE A 189 -12.68 -9.23 17.45
C PHE A 189 -13.46 -9.55 18.73
N ASP A 190 -14.78 -9.69 18.60
CA ASP A 190 -15.59 -10.26 19.67
C ASP A 190 -15.35 -11.78 19.75
N ASN A 191 -15.28 -12.30 20.97
CA ASN A 191 -14.91 -13.68 21.27
C ASN A 191 -15.84 -14.28 22.36
N PRO A 192 -17.17 -14.31 22.13
CA PRO A 192 -18.14 -14.79 23.13
C PRO A 192 -17.92 -16.25 23.51
N GLU A 193 -17.46 -17.07 22.56
CA GLU A 193 -17.17 -18.50 22.77
C GLU A 193 -15.77 -18.74 23.36
N LYS A 194 -14.98 -17.68 23.61
CA LYS A 194 -13.62 -17.75 24.16
C LYS A 194 -12.66 -18.65 23.35
N LYS A 195 -12.93 -18.77 22.04
CA LYS A 195 -12.15 -19.58 21.10
C LYS A 195 -10.86 -18.91 20.69
N LEU A 196 -10.83 -17.57 20.61
CA LEU A 196 -9.61 -16.82 20.30
C LEU A 196 -8.75 -16.73 21.56
N LEU A 197 -7.67 -17.51 21.59
CA LEU A 197 -6.74 -17.55 22.71
C LEU A 197 -5.59 -16.56 22.50
N PRO A 198 -5.24 -15.72 23.51
CA PRO A 198 -4.07 -14.85 23.45
C PRO A 198 -2.77 -15.60 23.13
N ASN A 199 -1.83 -14.90 22.51
CA ASN A 199 -0.55 -15.38 21.99
C ASN A 199 -0.63 -16.36 20.82
N MET A 200 -1.83 -16.67 20.31
CA MET A 200 -1.97 -17.45 19.08
C MET A 200 -1.61 -16.65 17.83
N PHE A 201 -1.07 -17.35 16.84
CA PHE A 201 -0.84 -16.80 15.51
C PHE A 201 -2.15 -16.74 14.72
N ALA A 202 -2.27 -15.68 13.92
CA ALA A 202 -3.40 -15.45 13.04
C ALA A 202 -2.92 -15.04 11.64
N GLN A 203 -3.57 -15.59 10.63
CA GLN A 203 -3.48 -15.11 9.26
C GLN A 203 -4.49 -14.01 9.07
N VAL A 204 -4.03 -12.83 8.64
CA VAL A 204 -4.85 -11.62 8.52
C VAL A 204 -4.82 -11.16 7.07
N LEU A 205 -6.00 -11.10 6.46
CA LEU A 205 -6.23 -10.58 5.12
C LEU A 205 -6.99 -9.26 5.25
N ILE A 206 -6.35 -8.18 4.82
CA ILE A 206 -6.92 -6.82 4.86
C ILE A 206 -7.36 -6.48 3.45
N TYR A 207 -8.64 -6.17 3.28
CA TYR A 207 -9.18 -5.76 1.99
C TYR A 207 -8.91 -4.27 1.81
N SER A 208 -8.14 -3.94 0.78
CA SER A 208 -7.96 -2.56 0.35
C SER A 208 -9.03 -2.26 -0.68
N GLU A 209 -9.98 -1.40 -0.32
CA GLU A 209 -10.91 -0.83 -1.30
C GLU A 209 -10.15 0.29 -2.04
N SER A 210 -9.92 0.06 -3.33
CA SER A 210 -9.64 1.15 -4.26
C SER A 210 -10.97 1.71 -4.72
N ASP A 211 -11.35 2.89 -4.21
CA ASP A 211 -12.56 3.59 -4.65
C ASP A 211 -12.44 4.17 -6.07
N GLU A 212 -11.24 4.14 -6.66
CA GLU A 212 -11.02 4.55 -8.03
C GLU A 212 -11.29 3.37 -8.96
N ALA A 213 -12.20 3.57 -9.93
CA ALA A 213 -12.38 2.64 -11.03
C ALA A 213 -11.06 2.52 -11.79
N MET A 214 -10.44 1.34 -11.73
CA MET A 214 -9.14 1.04 -12.30
C MET A 214 -9.30 0.06 -13.46
N LEU A 215 -8.66 0.36 -14.59
CA LEU A 215 -8.55 -0.59 -15.69
C LEU A 215 -7.53 -1.66 -15.29
N VAL A 216 -7.97 -2.91 -15.19
CA VAL A 216 -7.13 -4.05 -14.80
C VAL A 216 -7.08 -5.10 -15.89
N ILE A 217 -5.93 -5.75 -16.03
CA ILE A 217 -5.75 -6.91 -16.90
C ILE A 217 -5.20 -8.10 -16.10
N PRO A 218 -5.42 -9.35 -16.55
CA PRO A 218 -4.74 -10.50 -15.98
C PRO A 218 -3.22 -10.31 -16.04
N ARG A 219 -2.51 -10.62 -14.95
CA ARG A 219 -1.06 -10.44 -14.86
C ARG A 219 -0.30 -11.17 -15.95
N GLU A 220 -0.82 -12.31 -16.38
CA GLU A 220 -0.24 -13.14 -17.45
C GLU A 220 -0.25 -12.44 -18.81
N ALA A 221 -1.19 -11.51 -19.04
CA ALA A 221 -1.29 -10.75 -20.30
C ALA A 221 -0.21 -9.66 -20.46
N LEU A 222 0.47 -9.28 -19.38
CA LEU A 222 1.52 -8.27 -19.39
C LEU A 222 2.86 -8.87 -19.83
N ILE A 223 3.45 -8.32 -20.90
CA ILE A 223 4.80 -8.65 -21.35
C ILE A 223 5.73 -7.54 -20.88
N ARG A 224 6.62 -7.85 -19.93
CA ARG A 224 7.66 -6.94 -19.47
C ARG A 224 8.96 -7.22 -20.21
N THR A 225 9.41 -6.26 -21.00
CA THR A 225 10.78 -6.22 -21.50
C THR A 225 11.57 -5.21 -20.68
N GLY A 226 12.87 -5.40 -20.48
CA GLY A 226 13.68 -4.48 -19.66
C GLY A 226 13.65 -3.01 -20.10
N ALA A 227 13.16 -2.72 -21.31
CA ALA A 227 13.00 -1.37 -21.85
C ALA A 227 11.55 -0.84 -21.86
N GLN A 228 10.53 -1.72 -21.88
CA GLN A 228 9.12 -1.31 -22.01
C GLN A 228 8.15 -2.42 -21.57
N ASP A 229 7.00 -2.00 -21.03
CA ASP A 229 5.87 -2.86 -20.68
C ASP A 229 4.85 -2.82 -21.83
N ARG A 230 4.40 -3.99 -22.30
CA ARG A 230 3.49 -4.10 -23.45
C ARG A 230 2.43 -5.17 -23.25
N VAL A 231 1.32 -5.04 -23.99
CA VAL A 231 0.20 -5.98 -24.01
C VAL A 231 -0.21 -6.24 -25.46
N VAL A 232 -0.67 -7.47 -25.74
CA VAL A 232 -1.19 -7.85 -27.06
C VAL A 232 -2.70 -7.69 -27.07
N LEU A 233 -3.19 -6.72 -27.84
CA LEU A 233 -4.61 -6.54 -28.13
C LEU A 233 -5.10 -7.51 -29.20
N ALA A 234 -6.29 -8.06 -28.99
CA ALA A 234 -7.03 -8.83 -29.97
C ALA A 234 -8.06 -7.92 -30.66
N LEU A 235 -7.76 -7.51 -31.89
CA LEU A 235 -8.62 -6.61 -32.70
C LEU A 235 -9.81 -7.33 -33.34
N GLY A 236 -9.94 -8.64 -33.13
CA GLY A 236 -10.91 -9.50 -33.81
C GLY A 236 -10.37 -10.09 -35.11
N GLU A 237 -11.08 -11.08 -35.66
CA GLU A 237 -10.76 -11.72 -36.96
C GLU A 237 -9.33 -12.29 -37.04
N GLY A 238 -8.79 -12.75 -35.90
CA GLY A 238 -7.43 -13.29 -35.82
C GLY A 238 -6.30 -12.24 -35.93
N ARG A 239 -6.62 -10.94 -35.84
CA ARG A 239 -5.64 -9.86 -35.86
C ARG A 239 -5.21 -9.44 -34.46
N PHE A 240 -3.90 -9.28 -34.28
CA PHE A 240 -3.29 -8.92 -33.00
C PHE A 240 -2.40 -7.68 -33.16
N LYS A 241 -2.33 -6.86 -32.11
CA LYS A 241 -1.49 -5.66 -32.08
C LYS A 241 -0.82 -5.51 -30.73
N SER A 242 0.51 -5.37 -30.72
CA SER A 242 1.25 -5.05 -29.50
C SER A 242 1.15 -3.55 -29.20
N ILE A 243 0.72 -3.20 -27.99
CA ILE A 243 0.62 -1.82 -27.52
C ILE A 243 1.46 -1.66 -26.26
N GLU A 244 2.21 -0.57 -26.19
CA GLU A 244 2.94 -0.15 -25.00
C GLU A 244 1.97 0.35 -23.93
N VAL A 245 2.12 -0.12 -22.70
CA VAL A 245 1.25 0.24 -21.59
C VAL A 245 2.06 0.77 -20.43
N LYS A 246 1.47 1.73 -19.71
CA LYS A 246 2.01 2.18 -18.42
C LYS A 246 1.28 1.44 -17.31
N VAL A 247 2.00 0.63 -16.55
CA VAL A 247 1.42 -0.17 -15.46
C VAL A 247 1.46 0.57 -14.13
N GLY A 248 0.46 0.30 -13.29
CA GLY A 248 0.31 0.81 -11.93
C GLY A 248 0.58 -0.26 -10.88
N ARG A 249 -0.33 -0.36 -9.91
CA ARG A 249 -0.32 -1.38 -8.86
C ARG A 249 -0.54 -2.77 -9.48
N GLN A 250 0.00 -3.79 -8.83
CA GLN A 250 -0.23 -5.17 -9.23
C GLN A 250 -0.44 -6.03 -7.98
N ASP A 251 -1.30 -7.03 -8.10
CA ASP A 251 -1.46 -8.07 -7.10
C ASP A 251 -1.02 -9.44 -7.67
N ARG A 252 -1.52 -10.54 -7.11
CA ARG A 252 -1.14 -11.89 -7.58
C ARG A 252 -1.76 -12.24 -8.93
N GLU A 253 -2.95 -11.74 -9.24
CA GLU A 253 -3.75 -12.14 -10.40
C GLU A 253 -3.90 -11.02 -11.43
N GLN A 254 -3.89 -9.76 -11.01
CA GLN A 254 -4.22 -8.61 -11.83
C GLN A 254 -3.15 -7.52 -11.77
N VAL A 255 -3.09 -6.74 -12.86
CA VAL A 255 -2.23 -5.56 -13.00
C VAL A 255 -3.08 -4.37 -13.42
N GLU A 256 -2.92 -3.25 -12.72
CA GLU A 256 -3.51 -1.96 -13.04
C GLU A 256 -2.82 -1.33 -14.25
N ILE A 257 -3.61 -0.76 -15.16
CA ILE A 257 -3.15 -0.03 -16.35
C ILE A 257 -3.48 1.44 -16.17
N LEU A 258 -2.44 2.27 -16.12
CA LEU A 258 -2.52 3.72 -15.98
C LEU A 258 -2.69 4.43 -17.34
N ALA A 259 -2.15 3.85 -18.41
CA ALA A 259 -2.27 4.36 -19.77
C ALA A 259 -1.99 3.28 -20.81
N GLY A 260 -2.53 3.45 -22.03
CA GLY A 260 -2.24 2.61 -23.19
C GLY A 260 -3.33 1.59 -23.55
N LEU A 261 -4.36 1.45 -22.71
CA LEU A 261 -5.54 0.63 -22.98
C LEU A 261 -6.80 1.38 -22.59
N GLU A 262 -7.91 1.02 -23.23
CA GLU A 262 -9.25 1.52 -22.92
C GLU A 262 -10.18 0.39 -22.43
N GLU A 263 -11.25 0.77 -21.73
CA GLU A 263 -12.25 -0.20 -21.26
C GLU A 263 -12.95 -0.88 -22.44
N GLY A 264 -13.13 -2.20 -22.34
CA GLY A 264 -13.77 -3.02 -23.38
C GLY A 264 -12.81 -3.60 -24.43
N GLU A 265 -11.54 -3.18 -24.43
CA GLU A 265 -10.52 -3.78 -25.29
C GLU A 265 -10.15 -5.20 -24.84
N LYS A 266 -10.03 -6.13 -25.80
CA LYS A 266 -9.72 -7.53 -25.51
C LYS A 266 -8.21 -7.76 -25.55
N VAL A 267 -7.66 -8.24 -24.44
CA VAL A 267 -6.24 -8.59 -24.30
C VAL A 267 -6.01 -10.09 -24.34
N VAL A 268 -4.87 -10.51 -24.86
CA VAL A 268 -4.49 -11.92 -24.89
C VAL A 268 -3.85 -12.34 -23.57
N ALA A 269 -4.46 -13.32 -22.89
CA ALA A 269 -3.93 -13.86 -21.63
C ALA A 269 -2.99 -15.07 -21.81
N SER A 270 -3.03 -15.75 -22.96
CA SER A 270 -2.23 -16.97 -23.23
C SER A 270 -1.58 -16.94 -24.61
N ALA A 271 -0.38 -17.51 -24.74
CA ALA A 271 0.45 -17.48 -25.96
C ALA A 271 0.84 -16.06 -26.43
N GLN A 272 0.80 -15.08 -25.53
CA GLN A 272 1.13 -13.67 -25.77
C GLN A 272 2.55 -13.47 -26.32
N PHE A 273 3.52 -14.29 -25.91
CA PHE A 273 4.90 -14.20 -26.40
C PHE A 273 5.05 -14.56 -27.88
N LEU A 274 4.31 -15.57 -28.35
CA LEU A 274 4.32 -15.98 -29.76
C LEU A 274 3.69 -14.89 -30.65
N LEU A 275 2.56 -14.35 -30.20
CA LEU A 275 1.84 -13.29 -30.91
C LEU A 275 2.61 -11.96 -30.91
N ASP A 276 3.28 -11.63 -29.81
CA ASP A 276 4.16 -10.45 -29.74
C ASP A 276 5.37 -10.59 -30.67
N SER A 277 5.97 -11.79 -30.74
CA SER A 277 7.12 -12.06 -31.62
C SER A 277 6.76 -11.87 -33.10
N GLU A 278 5.58 -12.34 -33.52
CA GLU A 278 5.10 -12.20 -34.91
C GLU A 278 4.71 -10.75 -35.23
N SER A 279 4.05 -10.06 -34.30
CA SER A 279 3.68 -8.65 -34.38
C SER A 279 4.92 -7.74 -34.47
N SER A 280 5.95 -8.01 -33.66
CA SER A 280 7.23 -7.29 -33.68
C SER A 280 7.95 -7.50 -35.01
N LYS A 281 8.06 -8.74 -35.50
CA LYS A 281 8.66 -9.01 -36.82
C LYS A 281 7.93 -8.28 -37.93
N THR A 282 6.60 -8.33 -37.94
CA THR A 282 5.80 -7.64 -38.97
C THR A 282 6.00 -6.12 -38.90
N SER A 283 6.11 -5.56 -37.69
CA SER A 283 6.36 -4.12 -37.47
C SER A 283 7.79 -3.71 -37.83
N ASP A 284 8.76 -4.58 -37.60
CA ASP A 284 10.16 -4.41 -38.03
C ASP A 284 10.26 -4.52 -39.55
N PHE A 285 9.51 -5.43 -40.19
CA PHE A 285 9.41 -5.49 -41.65
C PHE A 285 8.76 -4.24 -42.25
N LYS A 286 7.76 -3.64 -41.60
CA LYS A 286 7.19 -2.34 -42.02
C LYS A 286 8.16 -1.18 -41.82
N ARG A 287 8.99 -1.19 -40.76
CA ARG A 287 10.08 -0.21 -40.57
C ARG A 287 11.23 -0.43 -41.57
N MET A 288 11.55 -1.67 -41.92
CA MET A 288 12.53 -2.00 -42.97
C MET A 288 12.00 -1.71 -44.38
N GLN A 289 10.68 -1.72 -44.59
CA GLN A 289 10.02 -1.25 -45.82
C GLN A 289 9.79 0.26 -45.86
N ALA A 290 10.16 0.98 -44.79
CA ALA A 290 10.22 2.44 -44.78
C ALA A 290 11.54 2.97 -44.20
N PRO A 291 12.61 2.94 -45.00
CA PRO A 291 13.55 4.03 -45.09
C PRO A 291 13.32 4.72 -46.44
N SER A 292 12.25 5.50 -46.57
CA SER A 292 12.25 6.49 -47.65
C SER A 292 13.29 7.54 -47.26
N ALA A 293 14.28 7.69 -48.12
CA ALA A 293 15.44 8.54 -47.97
C ALA A 293 15.08 10.00 -47.67
N ALA A 294 14.90 10.33 -46.39
CA ALA A 294 15.30 11.62 -45.85
C ALA A 294 16.80 11.48 -45.58
N THR A 295 17.69 11.88 -46.49
CA THR A 295 18.37 13.18 -46.42
C THR A 295 19.29 13.26 -47.65
N GLU A 296 19.03 14.18 -48.59
CA GLU A 296 20.00 14.81 -49.56
C GLU A 296 19.32 15.52 -50.76
N SER A 297 18.04 15.92 -50.65
CA SER A 297 17.43 16.85 -51.62
C SER A 297 17.18 18.24 -51.01
N ALA A 298 17.11 19.26 -51.86
CA ALA A 298 16.77 20.64 -51.51
C ALA A 298 15.89 21.27 -52.59
N TRP A 299 14.87 22.02 -52.18
CA TRP A 299 14.04 22.83 -53.07
C TRP A 299 14.64 24.23 -53.23
N VAL A 300 14.70 24.73 -54.45
CA VAL A 300 15.21 26.08 -54.75
C VAL A 300 14.40 26.73 -55.88
N ALA A 301 14.22 28.04 -55.82
CA ALA A 301 13.68 28.82 -56.92
C ALA A 301 14.73 28.94 -58.03
N ALA A 302 14.30 28.76 -59.27
CA ALA A 302 15.17 28.58 -60.42
C ALA A 302 14.54 29.09 -61.71
N VAL A 303 15.39 29.63 -62.58
CA VAL A 303 15.05 30.02 -63.95
C VAL A 303 15.85 29.15 -64.92
N ILE A 304 15.17 28.46 -65.82
CA ILE A 304 15.84 27.69 -66.88
C ILE A 304 16.44 28.66 -67.88
N THR A 305 17.75 28.57 -68.13
CA THR A 305 18.47 29.47 -69.06
C THR A 305 18.76 28.80 -70.40
N ALA A 306 18.99 27.50 -70.41
CA ALA A 306 19.23 26.72 -71.64
C ALA A 306 18.79 25.26 -71.48
N GLN A 307 18.47 24.61 -72.61
CA GLN A 307 18.03 23.22 -72.65
C GLN A 307 18.86 22.41 -73.66
N PHE A 308 19.43 21.30 -73.21
CA PHE A 308 20.27 20.40 -74.02
C PHE A 308 19.58 19.04 -74.18
N SER A 309 18.89 18.86 -75.30
CA SER A 309 18.02 17.69 -75.55
C SER A 309 18.79 16.40 -75.83
N ASP A 310 20.02 16.50 -76.32
CA ASP A 310 20.91 15.38 -76.62
C ASP A 310 21.42 14.67 -75.35
N THR A 311 21.64 15.44 -74.28
CA THR A 311 22.21 14.96 -73.00
C THR A 311 21.21 15.00 -71.85
N ARG A 312 19.96 15.42 -72.10
CA ARG A 312 18.87 15.62 -71.12
C ARG A 312 19.33 16.46 -69.90
N LYS A 313 20.02 17.56 -70.20
CA LYS A 313 20.49 18.54 -69.21
C LYS A 313 19.84 19.89 -69.43
N VAL A 314 19.70 20.64 -68.35
CA VAL A 314 19.27 22.05 -68.39
C VAL A 314 20.30 22.91 -67.68
N SER A 315 20.59 24.08 -68.24
CA SER A 315 21.22 25.15 -67.48
C SER A 315 20.17 25.85 -66.66
N VAL A 316 20.47 26.09 -65.39
CA VAL A 316 19.57 26.72 -64.45
C VAL A 316 20.32 27.78 -63.68
N SER A 317 19.77 28.99 -63.67
CA SER A 317 20.13 30.01 -62.70
C SER A 317 19.26 29.80 -61.46
N HIS A 318 19.87 29.48 -60.33
CA HIS A 318 19.16 29.20 -59.08
C HIS A 318 19.59 30.15 -57.96
N GLU A 319 18.71 30.36 -56.99
CA GLU A 319 19.02 31.12 -55.77
C GLU A 319 19.99 30.36 -54.84
N ALA A 320 20.48 31.01 -53.79
CA ALA A 320 21.39 30.38 -52.86
C ALA A 320 20.75 29.15 -52.17
N ILE A 321 21.48 28.03 -52.15
CA ILE A 321 21.07 26.79 -51.47
C ILE A 321 21.85 26.71 -50.15
N GLU A 322 21.26 27.27 -49.10
CA GLU A 322 21.88 27.33 -47.76
C GLU A 322 22.30 25.95 -47.24
N LYS A 323 21.48 24.93 -47.52
CA LYS A 323 21.72 23.54 -47.10
C LYS A 323 23.08 23.00 -47.55
N TRP A 324 23.64 23.52 -48.64
CA TRP A 324 24.93 23.11 -49.21
C TRP A 324 25.93 24.25 -49.31
N ASN A 325 25.65 25.41 -48.69
CA ASN A 325 26.46 26.63 -48.76
C ASN A 325 26.80 27.06 -50.20
N MET A 326 25.85 26.85 -51.13
CA MET A 326 26.00 27.20 -52.53
C MET A 326 25.39 28.57 -52.77
N MET A 327 26.19 29.51 -53.26
CA MET A 327 25.70 30.84 -53.66
C MET A 327 24.84 30.74 -54.92
N ALA A 328 24.02 31.78 -55.17
CA ALA A 328 23.25 31.88 -56.40
C ALA A 328 24.21 31.90 -57.61
N MET A 329 24.02 30.96 -58.54
CA MET A 329 24.87 30.79 -59.71
C MET A 329 24.11 30.07 -60.82
N GLU A 330 24.69 30.06 -62.02
CA GLU A 330 24.18 29.29 -63.15
C GLU A 330 24.97 27.98 -63.30
N MET A 331 24.25 26.86 -63.34
CA MET A 331 24.86 25.53 -63.45
C MET A 331 24.04 24.58 -64.33
N HIS A 332 24.70 23.53 -64.80
CA HIS A 332 24.07 22.44 -65.53
C HIS A 332 23.58 21.35 -64.58
N PHE A 333 22.31 21.01 -64.70
CA PHE A 333 21.68 19.91 -63.96
C PHE A 333 21.21 18.84 -64.93
N SER A 334 21.40 17.58 -64.55
CA SER A 334 20.71 16.46 -65.22
C SER A 334 19.24 16.46 -64.80
N VAL A 335 18.35 16.04 -65.69
CA VAL A 335 16.91 15.96 -65.39
C VAL A 335 16.50 14.50 -65.31
N ALA A 336 15.88 14.13 -64.19
CA ALA A 336 15.36 12.78 -63.98
C ALA A 336 14.38 12.37 -65.10
N SER A 337 14.30 11.08 -65.39
CA SER A 337 13.54 10.54 -66.52
C SER A 337 12.02 10.70 -66.38
N ASP A 338 11.54 10.86 -65.15
CA ASP A 338 10.14 11.03 -64.75
C ASP A 338 9.62 12.47 -64.88
N ILE A 339 10.51 13.45 -65.06
CA ILE A 339 10.13 14.85 -65.35
C ILE A 339 9.91 15.01 -66.85
N ASP A 340 8.82 15.69 -67.23
CA ASP A 340 8.60 16.06 -68.64
C ASP A 340 9.62 17.12 -69.06
N PHE A 341 10.59 16.72 -69.88
CA PHE A 341 11.65 17.61 -70.34
C PHE A 341 11.09 18.75 -71.22
N ALA A 342 9.95 18.54 -71.90
CA ALA A 342 9.37 19.55 -72.79
C ALA A 342 8.86 20.80 -72.05
N THR A 343 8.62 20.71 -70.74
CA THR A 343 8.16 21.84 -69.90
C THR A 343 9.29 22.73 -69.42
N LEU A 344 10.56 22.31 -69.55
CA LEU A 344 11.73 23.05 -69.08
C LEU A 344 12.38 23.86 -70.20
N LYS A 345 11.66 24.88 -70.69
CA LYS A 345 12.14 25.78 -71.74
C LYS A 345 12.90 26.98 -71.16
N PRO A 346 13.87 27.55 -71.88
CA PRO A 346 14.53 28.80 -71.48
C PRO A 346 13.52 29.90 -71.14
N GLY A 347 13.73 30.59 -70.02
CA GLY A 347 12.84 31.63 -69.48
C GLY A 347 11.72 31.11 -68.56
N THR A 348 11.65 29.81 -68.28
CA THR A 348 10.65 29.26 -67.35
C THR A 348 11.13 29.43 -65.91
N GLU A 349 10.32 30.07 -65.07
CA GLU A 349 10.55 30.18 -63.63
C GLU A 349 9.75 29.12 -62.87
N LEU A 350 10.43 28.34 -62.03
CA LEU A 350 9.81 27.29 -61.23
C LEU A 350 10.63 27.01 -59.97
N GLN A 351 10.04 26.26 -59.04
CA GLN A 351 10.82 25.60 -58.00
C GLN A 351 11.27 24.23 -58.49
N ILE A 352 12.54 23.92 -58.28
CA ILE A 352 13.14 22.64 -58.60
C ILE A 352 13.60 21.96 -57.31
N GLU A 353 13.41 20.65 -57.23
CA GLU A 353 14.03 19.82 -56.20
C GLU A 353 15.31 19.20 -56.76
N ILE A 354 16.44 19.57 -56.18
CA ILE A 354 17.76 19.09 -56.58
C ILE A 354 18.18 18.02 -55.59
N LYS A 355 18.69 16.91 -56.10
CA LYS A 355 19.36 15.87 -55.32
C LYS A 355 20.81 15.77 -55.75
N LYS A 356 21.71 15.67 -54.78
CA LYS A 356 23.10 15.30 -55.04
C LYS A 356 23.18 13.78 -55.14
N THR A 357 23.66 13.27 -56.25
CA THR A 357 23.93 11.83 -56.40
C THR A 357 25.24 11.46 -55.71
N ALA A 358 25.42 10.19 -55.36
CA ALA A 358 26.65 9.70 -54.72
C ALA A 358 27.93 9.95 -55.55
N ALA A 359 27.80 10.21 -56.86
CA ALA A 359 28.88 10.57 -57.77
C ALA A 359 29.15 12.09 -57.84
N GLY A 360 28.48 12.90 -57.03
CA GLY A 360 28.64 14.36 -56.97
C GLY A 360 27.90 15.13 -58.06
N VAL A 361 27.15 14.46 -58.93
CA VAL A 361 26.32 15.10 -59.97
C VAL A 361 25.01 15.57 -59.36
N LEU A 362 24.59 16.79 -59.69
CA LEU A 362 23.32 17.37 -59.28
C LEU A 362 22.23 17.03 -60.30
N GLU A 363 21.14 16.46 -59.81
CA GLU A 363 20.01 16.02 -60.62
C GLU A 363 18.72 16.66 -60.12
N ILE A 364 17.92 17.20 -61.04
CA ILE A 364 16.57 17.66 -60.74
C ILE A 364 15.66 16.44 -60.71
N ILE A 365 15.04 16.20 -59.56
CA ILE A 365 14.17 15.05 -59.31
C ILE A 365 12.70 15.44 -59.21
N ASN A 366 12.39 16.73 -59.08
CA ASN A 366 11.02 17.21 -59.08
C ASN A 366 10.93 18.69 -59.49
N THR A 367 9.76 19.12 -59.99
CA THR A 367 9.51 20.50 -60.41
C THR A 367 8.11 20.95 -59.98
N ARG A 368 7.98 22.22 -59.58
CA ARG A 368 6.69 22.82 -59.22
C ARG A 368 6.63 24.25 -59.75
N ASN A 369 5.60 24.55 -60.54
CA ASN A 369 5.37 25.92 -61.01
C ASN A 369 5.10 26.85 -59.81
N GLN A 370 5.78 28.00 -59.76
CA GLN A 370 5.39 29.05 -58.83
C GLN A 370 4.00 29.56 -59.24
N LYS A 371 2.97 29.27 -58.44
CA LYS A 371 1.73 30.04 -58.50
C LYS A 371 2.03 31.42 -57.94
N ALA A 372 1.79 32.46 -58.73
CA ALA A 372 1.85 33.86 -58.34
C ALA A 372 1.05 34.10 -57.05
N THR A 373 1.71 34.61 -56.02
CA THR A 373 1.07 35.19 -54.83
C THR A 373 0.43 36.52 -55.24
N PRO A 374 -0.89 36.75 -55.06
CA PRO A 374 -1.41 38.11 -55.02
C PRO A 374 -0.96 38.72 -53.69
N VAL A 375 -0.26 39.84 -53.78
CA VAL A 375 0.21 40.64 -52.64
C VAL A 375 -0.99 41.23 -51.90
N GLU A 376 -0.89 41.19 -50.56
CA GLU A 376 -1.83 41.78 -49.59
C GLU A 376 -2.03 43.28 -49.76
N GLY A 377 -3.11 43.76 -49.14
CA GLY A 377 -3.60 45.13 -49.19
C GLY A 377 -2.66 46.21 -48.64
N LEU A 378 -3.07 47.44 -48.90
CA LEU A 378 -2.59 48.65 -48.26
C LEU A 378 -3.78 49.60 -48.03
N GLU A 379 -3.85 50.09 -46.79
CA GLU A 379 -4.70 51.11 -46.15
C GLU A 379 -6.13 50.75 -45.70
#